data_AF-A0A3D2RZU0-F1
#
_entry.id   AF-A0A3D2RZU0-F1
#
_cell.length_a   1.000
_cell.length_b   1.000
_cell.length_c   1.000
_cell.angle_alpha   90.00
_cell.angle_beta   90.00
_cell.angle_gamma   90.00
#
_symmetry.space_group_name_H-M   'P 1'
#
loop_
_entity.id
_entity.type
_entity.pdbx_description
1 polymer ?
#
loop_
_entity_poly.entity_id
_entity_poly.type
_entity_poly.pdbx_seq_one_letter_code
_entity_poly.pdbx_strand_id
1 'polypeptide(L)'
;MDDLTPNIRHLIEKLGKGEYSKPVKTSSGIHIFKVDSRLPSELTQAEKDQIRTLLREKKFQDEWKTYTDLLRSIAFIKIIE
;
A
#
# COMPACT_ATOMS: atom_id res chain seq x y z
N MET A 1 -9.97 -0.25 5.90
CA MET A 1 -10.25 -0.78 4.55
C MET A 1 -9.01 -1.55 4.15
N ASP A 2 -8.87 -2.74 4.74
CA ASP A 2 -7.74 -3.63 4.48
C ASP A 2 -7.72 -3.91 2.99
N ASP A 3 -6.62 -3.47 2.38
CA ASP A 3 -6.17 -3.65 1.03
C ASP A 3 -7.24 -4.05 0.01
N LEU A 4 -7.40 -3.20 -1.00
CA LEU A 4 -7.81 -3.62 -2.32
C LEU A 4 -6.92 -4.79 -2.75
N THR A 5 -7.26 -6.00 -2.32
CA THR A 5 -6.54 -7.21 -2.65
C THR A 5 -6.40 -7.25 -4.17
N PRO A 6 -5.34 -7.84 -4.71
CA PRO A 6 -5.11 -7.87 -6.15
C PRO A 6 -6.37 -8.30 -6.94
N ASN A 7 -7.16 -9.22 -6.37
CA ASN A 7 -8.44 -9.66 -6.91
C ASN A 7 -9.51 -8.55 -6.97
N ILE A 8 -9.70 -7.77 -5.91
CA ILE A 8 -10.69 -6.68 -5.88
C ILE A 8 -10.26 -5.55 -6.81
N ARG A 9 -8.95 -5.23 -6.84
CA ARG A 9 -8.40 -4.23 -7.77
C ARG A 9 -8.72 -4.61 -9.22
N HIS A 10 -8.45 -5.85 -9.61
CA HIS A 10 -8.70 -6.32 -10.98
C HIS A 10 -10.19 -6.28 -11.36
N LEU A 11 -11.09 -6.54 -10.39
CA LEU A 11 -12.52 -6.38 -10.60
C LEU A 11 -12.89 -4.91 -10.87
N ILE A 12 -12.40 -3.98 -10.05
CA ILE A 12 -12.68 -2.54 -10.18
C ILE A 12 -12.07 -1.97 -11.46
N GLU A 13 -10.92 -2.47 -11.89
CA GLU A 13 -10.30 -2.09 -13.17
C GLU A 13 -11.17 -2.45 -14.37
N LYS A 14 -11.94 -3.53 -14.30
CA LYS A 14 -12.88 -3.94 -15.36
C LYS A 14 -14.19 -3.15 -15.38
N LEU A 15 -14.57 -2.50 -14.28
CA LEU A 15 -15.83 -1.77 -14.20
C LEU A 15 -15.75 -0.42 -14.94
N GLY A 16 -16.78 -0.13 -15.72
CA GLY A 16 -17.00 1.21 -16.27
C GLY A 16 -17.30 2.24 -15.18
N LYS A 17 -17.12 3.52 -15.51
CA LYS A 17 -17.56 4.61 -14.63
C LYS A 17 -19.08 4.57 -14.47
N GLY A 18 -19.57 4.56 -13.24
CA GLY A 18 -20.97 4.45 -12.88
C GLY A 18 -21.52 3.01 -12.85
N GLU A 19 -20.73 2.03 -13.25
CA GLU A 19 -21.13 0.61 -13.26
C GLU A 19 -21.02 0.00 -11.86
N TYR A 20 -21.98 -0.87 -11.53
CA TYR A 20 -21.97 -1.65 -10.29
C TYR A 20 -21.40 -3.05 -10.51
N SER A 21 -20.59 -3.52 -9.56
CA SER A 21 -20.14 -4.91 -9.56
C SER A 21 -21.26 -5.87 -9.19
N LYS A 22 -21.06 -7.15 -9.52
CA LYS A 22 -21.78 -8.23 -8.83
C LYS A 22 -21.39 -8.25 -7.35
N PRO A 23 -22.21 -8.81 -6.44
CA PRO A 23 -21.86 -8.95 -5.03
C PRO A 23 -20.56 -9.75 -4.86
N VAL A 24 -19.59 -9.20 -4.13
CA VAL A 24 -18.27 -9.79 -3.88
C VAL A 24 -18.16 -10.17 -2.41
N LYS A 25 -17.81 -11.42 -2.14
CA LYS A 25 -17.50 -11.87 -0.78
C LYS A 25 -16.06 -11.47 -0.43
N THR A 26 -15.90 -10.70 0.63
CA THR A 26 -14.61 -10.31 1.22
C THR A 26 -14.51 -10.87 2.64
N SER A 27 -13.35 -10.71 3.29
CA SER A 27 -13.17 -11.11 4.69
C SER A 27 -14.15 -10.43 5.65
N SER A 28 -14.67 -9.25 5.29
CA SER A 28 -15.59 -8.46 6.09
C SER A 28 -17.07 -8.62 5.72
N GLY A 29 -17.40 -9.46 4.73
CA GLY A 29 -18.80 -9.73 4.35
C GLY A 29 -19.04 -9.66 2.84
N ILE A 30 -20.16 -9.08 2.42
CA ILE A 30 -20.53 -8.93 1.01
C ILE A 30 -20.48 -7.45 0.63
N HIS A 31 -19.76 -7.12 -0.44
CA HIS A 31 -19.56 -5.76 -0.94
C HIS A 31 -20.03 -5.62 -2.39
N ILE A 32 -20.57 -4.46 -2.73
CA ILE A 32 -20.88 -4.05 -4.10
C ILE A 32 -20.06 -2.79 -4.39
N PHE A 33 -19.32 -2.80 -5.49
CA PHE A 33 -18.45 -1.70 -5.87
C PHE A 33 -19.06 -0.88 -7.00
N LYS A 34 -18.85 0.43 -6.97
CA LYS A 34 -19.19 1.35 -8.05
C LYS A 34 -18.00 2.29 -8.28
N VAL A 35 -17.66 2.53 -9.55
CA VAL A 35 -16.60 3.47 -9.92
C VAL A 35 -17.21 4.84 -10.16
N ASP A 36 -17.07 5.77 -9.21
CA ASP A 36 -17.61 7.13 -9.38
C ASP A 36 -16.77 7.98 -10.35
N SER A 37 -15.46 7.89 -10.25
CA SER A 37 -14.52 8.61 -11.10
C SER A 37 -13.19 7.87 -11.18
N ARG A 38 -12.39 8.23 -12.19
CA ARG A 38 -11.00 7.79 -12.32
C ARG A 38 -10.15 9.05 -12.41
N LEU A 39 -9.06 9.08 -11.64
CA LEU A 39 -8.06 10.11 -11.80
C LEU A 39 -7.34 9.94 -13.15
N PRO A 40 -6.81 11.02 -13.74
CA PRO A 40 -5.96 10.94 -14.91
C PRO A 40 -4.80 9.96 -14.67
N SER A 41 -4.48 9.15 -15.67
CA SER A 41 -3.41 8.16 -15.57
C SER A 41 -2.02 8.79 -15.52
N GLU A 42 -1.89 10.05 -15.95
CA GLU A 42 -0.62 10.73 -16.01
C GLU A 42 -0.35 11.50 -14.72
N LEU A 43 0.60 10.97 -13.95
CA LEU A 43 1.22 11.70 -12.87
C LEU A 43 2.12 12.80 -13.44
N THR A 44 2.00 14.00 -12.89
CA THR A 44 2.90 15.12 -13.14
C THR A 44 4.32 14.77 -12.68
N GLN A 45 5.31 15.50 -13.20
CA GLN A 45 6.70 15.31 -12.80
C GLN A 45 6.89 15.56 -11.29
N ALA A 46 6.22 16.58 -10.75
CA ALA A 46 6.24 16.90 -9.33
C ALA A 46 5.70 15.76 -8.46
N GLU A 47 4.56 15.16 -8.84
CA GLU A 47 3.99 14.00 -8.11
C GLU A 47 4.92 12.79 -8.17
N LYS A 48 5.54 12.52 -9.33
CA LYS A 48 6.53 11.43 -9.46
C LYS A 48 7.71 11.63 -8.51
N ASP A 49 8.22 12.85 -8.39
CA ASP A 49 9.36 13.15 -7.52
C ASP A 49 9.00 13.10 -6.04
N GLN A 50 7.78 13.50 -5.68
CA GLN A 50 7.24 13.29 -4.33
C GLN A 50 7.12 11.80 -3.99
N ILE A 51 6.55 10.99 -4.89
CA ILE A 51 6.44 9.53 -4.71
C ILE A 51 7.82 8.90 -4.55
N ARG A 52 8.80 9.29 -5.37
CA ARG A 52 10.19 8.79 -5.26
C ARG A 52 10.81 9.11 -3.90
N THR A 53 10.59 10.33 -3.41
CA THR A 53 11.09 10.76 -2.10
C THR A 53 10.48 9.92 -0.98
N LEU A 54 9.16 9.70 -1.01
CA LEU A 54 8.46 8.84 -0.05
C LEU A 54 8.96 7.39 -0.09
N LEU A 55 9.12 6.81 -1.28
CA LEU A 55 9.61 5.45 -1.44
C LEU A 55 11.06 5.29 -0.95
N ARG A 56 11.91 6.29 -1.20
CA ARG A 56 13.29 6.31 -0.71
C ARG A 56 13.34 6.36 0.81
N GLU A 57 12.54 7.22 1.44
CA GLU A 57 12.45 7.30 2.90
C GLU A 57 11.98 5.98 3.50
N LYS A 58 10.91 5.39 2.95
CA LYS A 58 10.41 4.09 3.41
C LYS A 58 11.48 3.01 3.33
N LYS A 59 12.17 2.90 2.18
CA LYS A 59 13.25 1.91 1.99
C LYS A 59 14.40 2.14 2.99
N PHE A 60 14.78 3.39 3.22
CA PHE A 60 15.81 3.73 4.20
C PHE A 60 15.43 3.31 5.61
N GLN A 61 14.20 3.57 6.05
CA GLN A 61 13.71 3.15 7.36
C GLN A 61 13.68 1.62 7.52
N ASP A 62 13.26 0.89 6.48
CA ASP A 62 13.23 -0.58 6.48
C ASP A 62 14.66 -1.17 6.60
N GLU A 63 15.61 -0.64 5.82
CA GLU A 63 17.01 -1.05 5.89
C GLU A 63 17.67 -0.66 7.22
N TRP A 64 17.41 0.54 7.73
CA TRP A 64 17.92 1.02 9.00
C TRP A 64 17.44 0.16 10.17
N LYS A 65 16.16 -0.21 10.18
CA LYS A 65 15.60 -1.13 11.16
C LYS A 65 16.29 -2.48 11.09
N THR A 66 16.40 -3.06 9.91
CA THR A 66 17.06 -4.35 9.68
C THR A 66 18.51 -4.33 10.17
N TYR A 67 19.24 -3.26 9.85
CA TYR A 67 20.62 -3.07 10.27
C TYR A 67 20.74 -2.93 11.80
N THR A 68 19.86 -2.14 12.43
CA THR A 68 19.84 -1.98 13.89
C THR A 68 19.52 -3.29 14.60
N ASP A 69 18.59 -4.07 14.07
CA ASP A 69 18.24 -5.39 14.61
C ASP A 69 19.43 -6.36 14.51
N LEU A 70 20.19 -6.31 13.41
CA LEU A 70 21.44 -7.07 13.26
C LEU A 70 22.50 -6.63 14.28
N LEU A 71 22.72 -5.33 14.46
CA LEU A 71 23.69 -4.82 15.43
C LEU A 71 23.32 -5.25 16.87
N ARG A 72 22.03 -5.25 17.21
CA ARG A 72 21.54 -5.74 18.50
C ARG A 72 21.76 -7.23 18.68
N SER A 73 21.60 -8.04 17.64
CA SER A 73 21.72 -9.50 17.76
C SER A 73 23.16 -9.97 18.00
N ILE A 74 24.15 -9.19 17.53
CA ILE A 74 25.58 -9.51 17.72
C ILE A 74 26.21 -8.80 18.92
N ALA A 75 25.51 -7.87 19.56
CA ALA A 75 26.01 -7.10 20.69
C ALA A 75 25.59 -7.71 22.05
N PHE A 76 26.49 -7.65 23.03
CA PHE A 76 26.13 -7.89 24.43
C PHE A 76 25.51 -6.61 25.02
N ILE A 77 24.20 -6.63 25.28
CA ILE A 77 23.47 -5.50 25.85
C ILE A 77 23.14 -5.81 27.31
N LYS A 78 23.73 -5.05 28.24
CA LYS A 78 23.37 -5.08 29.67
C LYS A 78 22.51 -3.86 29.99
N ILE A 79 21.26 -4.09 30.36
CA ILE A 79 20.37 -3.06 30.90
C ILE A 79 20.57 -3.06 32.42
N ILE A 80 20.93 -1.93 33.00
CA ILE A 80 21.05 -1.73 34.45
C ILE A 80 19.85 -0.89 34.87
N GLU A 81 19.05 -1.39 35.80
CA GLU A 81 18.00 -0.63 36.49
C GLU A 81 18.58 0.29 37.57
#